data_AF-A0A1X7UDZ6-F1
#
_entry.id   AF-A0A1X7UDZ6-F1
#
_cell.length_a   1.000
_cell.length_b   1.000
_cell.length_c   1.000
_cell.angle_alpha   90.00
_cell.angle_beta   90.00
_cell.angle_gamma   90.00
#
_symmetry.space_group_name_H-M   'P 1'
#
loop_
_entity.id
_entity.type
_entity.pdbx_description
1 polymer ?
#
loop_
_entity_poly.entity_id
_entity_poly.type
_entity_poly.pdbx_seq_one_letter_code
_entity_poly.pdbx_strand_id
1 'polypeptide(L)'
;MFYRQYADAGREHTLSESSFKRIWRKYVLHIYSIKPMTDLCWTCKKNSTANLRNAGCEIESQSKAIVAVKEHIDLVRWERDHFREVLKRTKDAIKKLDLTIERSVNQVEVEVHYSFDYAQQVQYPSDPLQPGPI
;
A
#
# COMPACT_ATOMS: atom_id res chain seq x y z
N MET A 1 -1.39 27.05 10.37
CA MET A 1 -1.93 27.77 11.54
C MET A 1 -3.40 27.47 11.87
N PHE A 2 -4.15 26.69 11.07
CA PHE A 2 -5.59 26.45 11.29
C PHE A 2 -5.96 25.31 12.27
N TYR A 3 -5.04 24.40 12.60
CA TYR A 3 -5.36 23.24 13.45
C TYR A 3 -5.43 23.56 14.95
N ARG A 4 -4.81 24.65 15.42
CA ARG A 4 -4.72 24.96 16.85
C ARG A 4 -6.01 25.58 17.42
N GLN A 5 -6.78 26.28 16.59
CA GLN A 5 -8.03 26.93 16.99
C GLN A 5 -9.17 25.95 17.32
N TYR A 6 -9.11 24.71 16.83
CA TYR A 6 -10.13 23.68 17.12
C TYR A 6 -9.86 22.88 18.39
N ALA A 7 -8.64 22.94 18.94
CA ALA A 7 -8.27 22.23 20.15
C ALA A 7 -8.77 22.94 21.43
N ASP A 8 -8.91 24.27 21.38
CA ASP A 8 -9.31 25.10 22.51
C ASP A 8 -10.84 25.29 22.63
N ALA A 9 -11.63 24.74 21.71
CA ALA A 9 -13.09 24.73 21.77
C ALA A 9 -13.59 23.59 22.69
N GLY A 10 -13.22 23.66 23.97
CA GLY A 10 -13.76 22.79 25.00
C GLY A 10 -15.25 23.07 25.25
N ARG A 11 -16.07 22.02 25.12
CA ARG A 11 -17.47 21.85 25.61
C ARG A 11 -18.64 22.04 24.64
N GLU A 12 -18.53 21.58 23.40
CA GLU A 12 -19.72 21.18 22.62
C GLU A 12 -19.48 19.79 22.01
N HIS A 13 -20.42 18.87 22.28
CA HIS A 13 -20.45 17.46 21.88
C HIS A 13 -19.34 17.02 20.92
N THR A 14 -18.26 16.44 21.47
CA THR A 14 -17.24 15.76 20.66
C THR A 14 -17.91 14.61 19.92
N LEU A 15 -18.26 14.82 18.65
CA LEU A 15 -18.82 13.78 17.81
C LEU A 15 -17.75 12.71 17.62
N SER A 16 -18.11 11.44 17.85
CA SER A 16 -17.23 10.35 17.47
C SER A 16 -16.93 10.42 15.98
N GLU A 17 -15.75 9.96 15.57
CA GLU A 17 -15.36 9.89 14.15
C GLU A 17 -16.41 9.17 13.31
N SER A 18 -17.04 8.12 13.87
CA SER A 18 -18.15 7.39 13.25
C SER A 18 -19.40 8.25 13.03
N SER A 19 -19.75 9.12 13.99
CA SER A 19 -20.88 10.03 13.90
C SER A 19 -20.64 11.13 12.87
N PHE A 20 -19.43 11.70 12.88
CA PHE A 20 -18.98 12.66 11.87
C PHE A 20 -19.03 12.05 10.47
N LYS A 21 -18.41 10.89 10.25
CA LYS A 21 -18.41 10.18 8.96
C LYS A 21 -19.82 9.81 8.48
N ARG A 22 -20.75 9.53 9.39
CA ARG A 22 -22.16 9.26 9.06
C ARG A 22 -22.88 10.52 8.57
N ILE A 23 -22.73 11.64 9.28
CA ILE A 23 -23.34 12.92 8.90
C ILE A 23 -22.73 13.42 7.59
N TRP A 24 -21.41 13.35 7.47
CA TRP A 24 -20.67 13.74 6.26
C TRP A 24 -21.17 13.00 5.02
N ARG A 25 -21.30 11.67 5.08
CA ARG A 25 -21.83 10.87 3.96
C ARG A 25 -23.29 11.19 3.62
N LYS A 26 -24.09 11.69 4.58
CA LYS A 26 -25.50 12.04 4.37
C LYS A 26 -25.65 13.35 3.59
N TYR A 27 -24.80 14.35 3.88
CA TYR A 27 -24.95 15.71 3.32
C TYR A 27 -23.95 16.03 2.21
N VAL A 28 -22.82 15.31 2.13
CA VAL A 28 -21.76 15.54 1.16
C VAL A 28 -21.59 14.28 0.30
N LEU A 29 -22.58 14.03 -0.55
CA LEU A 29 -22.68 12.80 -1.37
C LEU A 29 -21.52 12.64 -2.36
N HIS A 30 -20.88 13.74 -2.78
CA HIS A 30 -19.84 13.72 -3.81
C HIS A 30 -18.41 13.67 -3.27
N ILE A 31 -18.20 13.75 -1.95
CA ILE A 31 -16.87 13.71 -1.34
C ILE A 31 -16.74 12.42 -0.53
N TYR A 32 -15.99 11.46 -1.10
CA TYR A 32 -15.69 10.20 -0.46
C TYR A 32 -14.31 10.22 0.18
N SER A 33 -14.23 9.76 1.44
CA SER A 33 -12.93 9.44 2.03
C SER A 33 -12.39 8.16 1.39
N ILE A 34 -11.24 8.26 0.73
CA ILE A 34 -10.54 7.12 0.15
C ILE A 34 -10.22 6.14 1.29
N LYS A 35 -10.42 4.84 1.05
CA LYS A 35 -10.02 3.82 2.01
C LYS A 35 -8.49 3.87 2.15
N PRO A 36 -7.94 3.81 3.37
CA PRO A 36 -6.50 3.74 3.53
C PRO A 36 -5.95 2.58 2.71
N MET A 37 -4.82 2.81 2.05
CA MET A 37 -4.12 1.79 1.28
C MET A 37 -3.78 0.63 2.22
N THR A 38 -4.21 -0.58 1.86
CA THR A 38 -3.85 -1.79 2.60
C THR A 38 -2.40 -2.14 2.29
N ASP A 39 -1.66 -2.60 3.29
CA ASP A 39 -0.33 -3.21 3.13
C ASP A 39 -0.34 -4.56 2.41
N LEU A 40 -1.54 -5.11 2.18
CA LEU A 40 -1.78 -6.35 1.45
C LEU A 40 -1.56 -6.18 -0.06
N CYS A 41 -0.87 -7.14 -0.67
CA CYS A 41 -0.81 -7.27 -2.13
C CYS A 41 -2.18 -7.62 -2.72
N TRP A 42 -2.31 -7.52 -4.05
CA TRP A 42 -3.54 -7.81 -4.77
C TRP A 42 -4.09 -9.23 -4.49
N THR A 43 -3.22 -10.23 -4.46
CA THR A 43 -3.59 -11.63 -4.17
C THR A 43 -4.06 -11.81 -2.73
N CYS A 44 -3.36 -11.24 -1.75
CA CYS A 44 -3.81 -11.21 -0.35
C CYS A 44 -5.18 -10.55 -0.23
N LYS A 45 -5.39 -9.39 -0.84
CA LYS A 45 -6.67 -8.66 -0.81
C LYS A 45 -7.81 -9.49 -1.42
N LYS A 46 -7.56 -10.15 -2.56
CA LYS A 46 -8.52 -11.06 -3.21
C LYS A 46 -8.86 -12.25 -2.32
N ASN A 47 -7.84 -12.91 -1.76
CA ASN A 47 -8.00 -14.09 -0.92
C ASN A 47 -8.70 -13.78 0.41
N SER A 48 -8.38 -12.66 1.06
CA SER A 48 -9.08 -12.18 2.25
C SER A 48 -10.55 -11.88 1.97
N THR A 49 -10.84 -11.24 0.83
CA THR A 49 -12.23 -10.96 0.42
C THR A 49 -12.99 -12.26 0.12
N ALA A 50 -12.35 -13.22 -0.56
CA ALA A 50 -12.94 -14.53 -0.84
C ALA A 50 -13.22 -15.31 0.46
N ASN A 51 -12.30 -15.31 1.41
CA ASN A 51 -12.48 -15.97 2.71
C ASN A 51 -13.67 -15.36 3.48
N LEU A 52 -13.75 -14.02 3.54
CA LEU A 52 -14.88 -13.33 4.17
C LEU A 52 -16.23 -13.64 3.50
N ARG A 53 -16.26 -13.73 2.16
CA ARG A 53 -17.48 -14.04 1.41
C ARG A 53 -17.94 -15.48 1.54
N ASN A 54 -17.01 -16.41 1.70
CA ASN A 54 -17.34 -17.82 1.89
C ASN A 54 -17.65 -18.16 3.36
N ALA A 55 -17.52 -17.21 4.29
CA ALA A 55 -17.89 -17.40 5.69
C ALA A 55 -19.39 -17.72 5.79
N GLY A 56 -19.73 -18.95 6.19
CA GLY A 56 -21.10 -19.44 6.26
C GLY A 56 -21.62 -20.11 4.99
N CYS A 57 -20.84 -20.18 3.92
CA CYS A 57 -21.13 -21.03 2.76
C CYS A 57 -20.81 -22.51 3.05
N GLU A 58 -21.07 -23.39 2.09
CA GLU A 58 -20.81 -24.82 2.21
C GLU A 58 -19.33 -25.13 2.52
N ILE A 59 -19.06 -26.18 3.29
CA ILE A 59 -17.72 -26.51 3.80
C ILE A 59 -16.68 -26.63 2.67
N GLU A 60 -17.06 -27.16 1.51
CA GLU A 60 -16.16 -27.29 0.37
C GLU A 60 -15.69 -25.92 -0.15
N SER A 61 -16.61 -24.95 -0.24
CA SER A 61 -16.30 -23.58 -0.68
C SER A 61 -15.39 -22.84 0.31
N GLN A 62 -15.60 -23.06 1.61
CA GLN A 62 -14.74 -22.53 2.68
C GLN A 62 -13.34 -23.14 2.60
N SER A 63 -13.26 -24.47 2.46
CA SER A 63 -12.00 -25.20 2.35
C SER A 63 -11.16 -24.70 1.18
N LYS A 64 -11.76 -24.54 -0.01
CA LYS A 64 -11.10 -23.98 -1.20
C LYS A 64 -10.54 -22.58 -0.95
N ALA A 65 -11.31 -21.70 -0.32
CA ALA A 65 -10.87 -20.35 0.00
C ALA A 65 -9.69 -20.34 0.99
N ILE A 66 -9.72 -21.21 2.01
CA ILE A 66 -8.65 -21.34 3.00
C ILE A 66 -7.37 -21.90 2.38
N VAL A 67 -7.48 -22.92 1.53
CA VAL A 67 -6.32 -23.52 0.83
C VAL A 67 -5.63 -22.47 -0.05
N ALA A 68 -6.39 -21.71 -0.83
CA ALA A 68 -5.82 -20.65 -1.68
C ALA A 68 -5.10 -19.55 -0.88
N VAL A 69 -5.61 -19.19 0.31
CA VAL A 69 -4.91 -18.26 1.24
C VAL A 69 -3.59 -18.87 1.70
N LYS A 70 -3.61 -20.14 2.11
CA LYS A 70 -2.45 -20.84 2.64
C LYS A 70 -1.34 -20.98 1.59
N GLU A 71 -1.67 -21.43 0.39
CA GLU A 71 -0.72 -21.58 -0.72
C GLU A 71 0.01 -20.27 -1.02
N HIS A 72 -0.74 -19.15 -1.05
CA HIS A 72 -0.12 -17.85 -1.28
C HIS A 72 0.81 -17.44 -0.13
N ILE A 73 0.42 -17.67 1.12
CA ILE A 73 1.27 -17.36 2.29
C ILE A 73 2.56 -18.19 2.24
N ASP A 74 2.46 -19.48 1.91
CA ASP A 74 3.61 -20.37 1.86
C ASP A 74 4.58 -19.98 0.72
N LEU A 75 4.05 -19.60 -0.44
CA LEU A 75 4.84 -19.05 -1.54
C LEU A 75 5.58 -17.76 -1.14
N VAL A 76 4.88 -16.78 -0.56
CA VAL A 76 5.48 -15.50 -0.16
C VAL A 76 6.52 -15.69 0.96
N ARG A 77 6.33 -16.67 1.84
CA ARG A 77 7.34 -17.06 2.85
C ARG A 77 8.59 -17.60 2.18
N TRP A 78 8.41 -18.55 1.25
CA TRP A 78 9.51 -19.13 0.50
C TRP A 78 10.31 -18.07 -0.27
N GLU A 79 9.63 -17.17 -1.00
CA GLU A 79 10.28 -16.08 -1.74
C GLU A 79 11.10 -15.19 -0.80
N ARG A 80 10.52 -14.82 0.34
CA ARG A 80 11.19 -13.98 1.33
C ARG A 80 12.45 -14.63 1.87
N ASP A 81 12.40 -15.92 2.19
CA ASP A 81 13.55 -16.66 2.70
C ASP A 81 14.62 -16.83 1.62
N HIS A 82 14.21 -17.06 0.37
CA HIS A 82 15.11 -17.06 -0.78
C HIS A 82 15.85 -15.72 -0.93
N PHE A 83 15.12 -14.60 -0.94
CA PHE A 83 15.73 -13.27 -1.06
C PHE A 83 16.64 -12.93 0.11
N ARG A 84 16.27 -13.32 1.35
CA ARG A 84 17.15 -13.15 2.52
C ARG A 84 18.47 -13.91 2.36
N GLU A 85 18.41 -15.13 1.86
CA GLU A 85 19.60 -15.94 1.61
C GLU A 85 20.47 -15.34 0.51
N VAL A 86 19.86 -14.87 -0.59
CA VAL A 86 20.58 -14.14 -1.66
C VAL A 86 21.25 -12.90 -1.10
N LEU A 87 20.53 -12.06 -0.34
CA LEU A 87 21.09 -10.86 0.27
C LEU A 87 22.25 -11.17 1.23
N LYS A 88 22.16 -12.26 2.00
CA LYS A 88 23.24 -12.72 2.88
C LYS A 88 24.48 -13.09 2.06
N ARG A 89 24.32 -13.92 1.02
CA ARG A 89 25.41 -14.30 0.11
C ARG A 89 26.04 -13.09 -0.57
N THR A 90 25.23 -12.18 -1.08
CA THR A 90 25.69 -10.95 -1.72
C THR A 90 26.45 -10.07 -0.74
N LYS A 91 25.96 -9.92 0.50
CA LYS A 91 26.65 -9.15 1.54
C LYS A 91 28.00 -9.76 1.90
N ASP A 92 28.08 -11.08 2.00
CA ASP A 92 29.33 -11.78 2.27
C ASP A 92 30.30 -11.72 1.08
N ALA A 93 29.80 -11.73 -0.16
CA ALA A 93 30.60 -11.51 -1.36
C ALA A 93 31.12 -10.07 -1.43
N ILE A 94 30.29 -9.07 -1.12
CA ILE A 94 30.66 -7.66 -1.05
C ILE A 94 31.77 -7.42 -0.03
N LYS A 95 31.69 -8.02 1.16
CA LYS A 95 32.76 -7.88 2.17
C LYS A 95 34.11 -8.44 1.72
N LYS A 96 34.11 -9.41 0.80
CA LYS A 96 35.34 -9.99 0.23
C LYS A 96 35.88 -9.18 -0.94
N LEU A 97 35.06 -8.32 -1.52
CA LEU A 97 35.49 -7.36 -2.52
C LEU A 97 36.10 -6.17 -1.79
N ASP A 98 37.32 -5.80 -2.18
CA ASP A 98 37.91 -4.53 -1.74
C ASP A 98 37.20 -3.40 -2.50
N LEU A 99 36.16 -2.84 -1.87
CA LEU A 99 35.35 -1.75 -2.43
C LEU A 99 35.98 -0.36 -2.18
N THR A 100 37.28 -0.28 -1.89
CA THR A 100 38.05 0.99 -1.80
C THR A 100 38.26 1.64 -3.18
N ILE A 101 37.24 1.64 -4.01
CA ILE A 101 37.17 2.58 -5.13
C ILE A 101 36.65 3.88 -4.53
N GLU A 102 37.56 4.76 -4.13
CA GLU A 102 37.29 6.19 -3.97
C GLU A 102 36.91 6.78 -5.34
N ARG A 103 35.71 6.46 -5.83
CA ARG A 103 35.09 7.22 -6.89
C ARG A 103 34.47 8.43 -6.24
N SER A 104 34.83 9.63 -6.72
CA SER A 104 34.04 10.82 -6.43
C SER A 104 32.59 10.48 -6.74
N VAL A 105 31.72 10.64 -5.74
CA VAL A 105 30.29 10.37 -5.84
C VAL A 105 29.79 11.00 -7.13
N ASN A 106 29.11 10.21 -7.97
CA ASN A 106 28.55 10.55 -9.28
C ASN A 106 27.89 11.94 -9.33
N GLN A 107 28.70 12.99 -9.41
CA GLN A 107 28.31 14.32 -9.85
C GLN A 107 28.59 14.33 -11.36
N VAL A 108 27.72 13.67 -12.11
CA VAL A 108 27.66 13.95 -13.54
C VAL A 108 26.87 15.25 -13.64
N GLU A 109 27.58 16.34 -13.89
CA GLU A 109 26.98 17.65 -14.15
C GLU A 109 26.31 17.58 -15.53
N VAL A 110 25.03 17.22 -15.55
CA VAL A 110 24.20 17.15 -16.77
C VAL A 110 23.07 18.15 -16.63
N GLU A 111 22.93 19.02 -17.62
CA GLU A 111 21.76 19.88 -17.75
C GLU A 111 20.59 19.02 -18.25
N VAL A 112 19.69 18.65 -17.35
CA VAL A 112 18.48 17.89 -17.68
C VAL A 112 17.33 18.86 -17.90
N HIS A 113 16.92 19.03 -19.15
CA HIS A 113 15.69 19.77 -19.48
C HIS A 113 14.47 18.90 -19.14
N TYR A 114 13.83 19.20 -18.01
CA TYR A 114 12.52 18.64 -17.68
C TYR A 114 11.42 19.43 -18.41
N SER A 115 10.90 18.89 -19.50
CA SER A 115 9.62 19.35 -20.05
C SER A 115 8.49 18.63 -19.32
N PHE A 116 7.59 19.39 -18.69
CA PHE A 116 6.41 18.86 -18.01
C PHE A 116 5.20 19.08 -18.93
N ASP A 117 4.66 18.00 -19.50
CA ASP A 117 3.42 18.07 -20.26
C ASP A 117 2.23 18.09 -19.28
N TYR A 118 1.62 19.25 -19.09
CA TYR A 118 0.54 19.48 -18.12
C TYR A 118 -0.83 18.99 -18.63
N ALA A 119 -0.86 18.11 -19.63
CA ALA A 119 -2.08 17.62 -20.27
C ALA A 119 -2.43 16.16 -19.95
N GLN A 120 -1.93 15.59 -18.85
CA GLN A 120 -2.40 14.28 -18.40
C GLN A 120 -3.74 14.37 -17.67
N GLN A 121 -4.74 13.68 -18.23
CA GLN A 121 -6.01 13.42 -17.57
C GLN A 121 -5.73 12.73 -16.22
N VAL A 122 -6.07 13.39 -15.11
CA VAL A 122 -5.93 12.79 -13.76
C VAL A 122 -7.01 11.71 -13.63
N GLN A 123 -6.69 10.48 -14.01
CA GLN A 123 -7.51 9.33 -13.70
C GLN A 123 -7.30 8.98 -12.23
N TYR A 124 -8.29 9.30 -11.39
CA TYR A 124 -8.27 8.84 -10.00
C TYR A 124 -8.44 7.32 -10.00
N PRO A 125 -7.45 6.56 -9.51
CA PRO A 125 -7.56 5.12 -9.48
C PRO A 125 -8.69 4.72 -8.52
N SER A 126 -9.59 3.87 -9.01
CA SER A 126 -10.69 3.33 -8.19
C SER A 126 -10.19 2.34 -7.14
N ASP A 127 -9.01 1.77 -7.37
CA ASP A 127 -8.31 0.89 -6.47
C ASP A 127 -6.90 1.44 -6.16
N PRO A 128 -6.51 1.55 -4.87
CA PRO A 128 -5.17 1.99 -4.50
C PRO A 128 -4.01 1.16 -5.10
N LEU A 129 -4.28 -0.07 -5.57
CA LEU A 129 -3.30 -0.94 -6.23
C LEU A 129 -3.40 -0.90 -7.76
N GLN A 130 -4.24 -0.04 -8.34
CA GLN A 130 -4.36 0.11 -9.79
C GLN A 130 -3.02 0.60 -10.36
N PRO A 131 -2.38 -0.14 -11.28
CA PRO A 131 -1.18 0.35 -11.95
C PRO A 131 -1.54 1.62 -12.74
N GLY A 132 -0.68 2.64 -12.63
CA GLY A 132 -0.83 3.87 -13.40
C GLY A 132 -0.74 3.60 -14.91
N PRO A 133 -1.27 4.52 -15.75
CA PRO A 133 -1.06 4.44 -17.19
C PRO A 133 0.46 4.42 -17.48
N ILE A 134 0.89 3.44 -18.29
CA ILE A 134 2.27 3.33 -18.81
C ILE A 134 2.49 4.40 -19.87
#